data_AF-A0A970G977-F1
#
_entry.id   AF-A0A970G977-F1
#
_cell.length_a   1.000
_cell.length_b   1.000
_cell.length_c   1.000
_cell.angle_alpha   90.00
_cell.angle_beta   90.00
_cell.angle_gamma   90.00
#
_symmetry.space_group_name_H-M   'P 1'
#
loop_
_entity.id
_entity.type
_entity.pdbx_description
1 polymer ?
#
loop_
_entity_poly.entity_id
_entity_poly.type
_entity_poly.pdbx_seq_one_letter_code
_entity_poly.pdbx_strand_id
1 'polypeptide(L)'
;MSEYINNREFRQQKLKELILQLYEGKSVEEVKEEFERVFGGVQAKEISDLEQSLIAEGMPVEEVQRLCDVHAAVFKGSIEEIHRQDQGPETPGHPVHTFKAENQAIEDLIDNKLKPAIASLQQSDEQNNILRAIEIVNELADIDKHYSRKENLLFPYLEKYGITAPPKVMWGVDDQIRSEIKKLKQMLTDYQGDKEAVVKQTDEVVALVKDMIFKEEKIFLEMALDNLSEDEWVTIRDESPEIGYCLVEPGTEWDPPRKDLSSEVQKDQAIRFPTGVLKPQEINLILNHLPVDITYIDKDDIVKYFSGSPERVFARPKT
;
A
#
# COMPACT_ATOMS: atom_id res chain seq x y z
N MET A 1 -24.99 2.75 7.87
CA MET A 1 -25.06 1.27 8.02
C MET A 1 -26.21 0.64 7.23
N SER A 2 -27.38 1.26 7.09
CA SER A 2 -28.48 0.68 6.33
C SER A 2 -28.30 0.73 4.80
N GLU A 3 -27.68 1.78 4.24
CA GLU A 3 -27.59 1.94 2.76
C GLU A 3 -26.66 0.93 2.06
N TYR A 4 -25.51 0.56 2.65
CA TYR A 4 -24.62 -0.47 2.09
C TYR A 4 -25.17 -1.89 2.22
N ILE A 5 -25.85 -2.19 3.33
CA ILE A 5 -26.56 -3.46 3.53
C ILE A 5 -27.72 -3.55 2.51
N ASN A 6 -28.45 -2.44 2.29
CA ASN A 6 -29.51 -2.37 1.30
C ASN A 6 -29.01 -2.65 -0.12
N ASN A 7 -27.81 -2.18 -0.49
CA ASN A 7 -27.28 -2.34 -1.84
C ASN A 7 -26.82 -3.78 -2.11
N ARG A 8 -26.19 -4.45 -1.13
CA ARG A 8 -25.77 -5.85 -1.28
C ARG A 8 -26.96 -6.81 -1.33
N GLU A 9 -27.92 -6.67 -0.41
CA GLU A 9 -29.15 -7.47 -0.41
C GLU A 9 -29.98 -7.21 -1.68
N PHE A 10 -30.08 -5.96 -2.13
CA PHE A 10 -30.73 -5.59 -3.39
C PHE A 10 -30.06 -6.24 -4.61
N ARG A 11 -28.72 -6.20 -4.70
CA ARG A 11 -27.97 -6.82 -5.78
C ARG A 11 -28.08 -8.35 -5.77
N GLN A 12 -28.07 -8.96 -4.58
CA GLN A 12 -28.28 -10.40 -4.43
C GLN A 12 -29.68 -10.81 -4.89
N GLN A 13 -30.70 -10.02 -4.53
CA GLN A 13 -32.08 -10.25 -4.97
C GLN A 13 -32.23 -10.06 -6.48
N LYS A 14 -31.58 -9.04 -7.05
CA LYS A 14 -31.55 -8.82 -8.50
C LYS A 14 -30.83 -9.95 -9.24
N LEU A 15 -29.71 -10.43 -8.71
CA LEU A 15 -29.00 -11.57 -9.29
C LEU A 15 -29.91 -12.81 -9.32
N LYS A 16 -30.62 -13.08 -8.22
CA LYS A 16 -31.62 -14.15 -8.13
C LYS A 16 -32.78 -13.99 -9.13
N GLU A 17 -33.27 -12.78 -9.32
CA GLU A 17 -34.31 -12.47 -10.32
C GLU A 17 -33.80 -12.73 -11.75
N LEU A 18 -32.57 -12.35 -12.08
CA LEU A 18 -31.99 -12.58 -13.41
C LEU A 18 -31.77 -14.07 -13.68
N ILE A 19 -31.35 -14.85 -12.67
CA ILE A 19 -31.25 -16.32 -12.76
C ILE A 19 -32.62 -16.94 -13.04
N LEU A 20 -33.64 -16.51 -12.32
CA LEU A 20 -35.01 -16.99 -12.53
C LEU A 20 -35.53 -16.66 -13.94
N GLN A 21 -35.21 -15.47 -14.46
CA GLN A 21 -35.60 -15.09 -15.82
C GLN A 21 -34.94 -15.96 -16.89
N LEU A 22 -33.66 -16.33 -16.72
CA LEU A 22 -32.96 -17.26 -17.59
C LEU A 22 -33.57 -18.67 -17.50
N TYR A 23 -33.97 -19.09 -16.30
CA TYR A 23 -34.66 -20.36 -16.07
C TYR A 23 -36.05 -20.40 -16.73
N GLU A 24 -36.79 -19.28 -16.70
CA GLU A 24 -38.09 -19.11 -17.35
C GLU A 24 -38.01 -19.02 -18.89
N GLY A 25 -36.80 -19.10 -19.46
CA GLY A 25 -36.57 -19.21 -20.90
C GLY A 25 -36.28 -17.89 -21.60
N LYS A 26 -35.98 -16.81 -20.87
CA LYS A 26 -35.43 -15.60 -21.51
C LYS A 26 -34.03 -15.86 -22.06
N SER A 27 -33.74 -15.24 -23.19
CA SER A 27 -32.43 -15.29 -23.83
C SER A 27 -31.40 -14.43 -23.08
N VAL A 28 -30.13 -14.78 -23.23
CA VAL A 28 -29.00 -14.04 -22.63
C VAL A 28 -29.02 -12.56 -23.05
N GLU A 29 -29.43 -12.29 -24.28
CA GLU A 29 -29.55 -10.97 -24.88
C GLU A 29 -30.61 -10.10 -24.19
N GLU A 30 -31.72 -10.69 -23.74
CA GLU A 30 -32.81 -9.97 -23.05
C GLU A 30 -32.45 -9.60 -21.61
N VAL A 31 -31.59 -10.39 -20.98
CA VAL A 31 -31.18 -10.22 -19.58
C VAL A 31 -29.92 -9.34 -19.47
N LYS A 32 -29.17 -9.21 -20.58
CA LYS A 32 -27.93 -8.41 -20.69
C LYS A 32 -28.10 -6.94 -20.32
N GLU A 33 -29.10 -6.25 -20.84
CA GLU A 33 -29.33 -4.82 -20.54
C GLU A 33 -29.66 -4.58 -19.06
N GLU A 34 -30.48 -5.48 -18.47
CA GLU A 34 -30.82 -5.39 -17.05
C GLU A 34 -29.60 -5.73 -16.17
N PHE A 35 -28.79 -6.69 -16.60
CA PHE A 35 -27.53 -7.04 -15.94
C PHE A 35 -26.53 -5.88 -15.95
N GLU A 36 -26.25 -5.27 -17.10
CA GLU A 36 -25.34 -4.12 -17.21
C GLU A 36 -25.82 -2.93 -16.38
N ARG A 37 -27.12 -2.65 -16.34
CA ARG A 37 -27.68 -1.56 -15.54
C ARG A 37 -27.48 -1.75 -14.04
N VAL A 38 -27.52 -2.99 -13.56
CA VAL A 38 -27.42 -3.32 -12.12
C VAL A 38 -25.98 -3.57 -11.70
N PHE A 39 -25.16 -4.14 -12.60
CA PHE A 39 -23.80 -4.64 -12.30
C PHE A 39 -22.67 -3.95 -13.09
N GLY A 40 -22.95 -2.96 -13.93
CA GLY A 40 -22.00 -2.25 -14.82
C GLY A 40 -20.88 -1.41 -14.15
N GLY A 41 -20.57 -1.69 -12.89
CA GLY A 41 -19.45 -1.11 -12.14
C GLY A 41 -19.09 -1.95 -10.91
N VAL A 42 -19.48 -3.23 -10.92
CA VAL A 42 -19.29 -4.21 -9.85
C VAL A 42 -18.09 -5.07 -10.22
N GLN A 43 -17.17 -5.30 -9.27
CA GLN A 43 -16.00 -6.13 -9.50
C GLN A 43 -16.42 -7.60 -9.73
N ALA A 44 -15.68 -8.32 -10.58
CA ALA A 44 -15.92 -9.74 -10.83
C ALA A 44 -15.89 -10.57 -9.53
N LYS A 45 -15.05 -10.19 -8.57
CA LYS A 45 -14.99 -10.81 -7.23
C LYS A 45 -16.29 -10.62 -6.44
N GLU A 46 -16.90 -9.43 -6.49
CA GLU A 46 -18.17 -9.15 -5.81
C GLU A 46 -19.32 -9.96 -6.44
N ILE A 47 -19.31 -10.15 -7.76
CA ILE A 47 -20.28 -11.02 -8.46
C ILE A 47 -20.07 -12.48 -8.04
N SER A 48 -18.81 -12.95 -7.99
CA SER A 48 -18.48 -14.31 -7.55
C SER A 48 -18.88 -14.56 -6.09
N ASP A 49 -18.68 -13.59 -5.20
CA ASP A 49 -19.11 -13.68 -3.80
C ASP A 49 -20.63 -13.74 -3.65
N LEU A 50 -21.38 -13.03 -4.51
CA LEU A 50 -22.85 -13.10 -4.56
C LEU A 50 -23.32 -14.46 -5.08
N GLU A 51 -22.66 -15.01 -6.10
CA GLU A 51 -22.93 -16.36 -6.63
C GLU A 51 -22.71 -17.44 -5.56
N GLN A 52 -21.59 -17.38 -4.82
CA GLN A 52 -21.31 -18.28 -3.71
C GLN A 52 -22.36 -18.16 -2.59
N SER A 53 -22.83 -16.95 -2.29
CA SER A 53 -23.89 -16.70 -1.32
C SER A 53 -25.22 -17.36 -1.75
N LEU A 54 -25.57 -17.31 -3.03
CA LEU A 54 -26.78 -17.96 -3.57
C LEU A 54 -26.68 -19.49 -3.50
N ILE A 55 -25.51 -20.06 -3.74
CA ILE A 55 -25.26 -21.51 -3.56
C ILE A 55 -25.42 -21.88 -2.08
N ALA A 56 -24.87 -21.09 -1.17
CA ALA A 56 -25.00 -21.29 0.27
C ALA A 56 -26.47 -21.19 0.77
N GLU A 57 -27.30 -20.39 0.11
CA GLU A 57 -28.75 -20.29 0.35
C GLU A 57 -29.58 -21.44 -0.28
N GLY A 58 -28.91 -22.41 -0.91
CA GLY A 58 -29.54 -23.63 -1.44
C GLY A 58 -29.92 -23.57 -2.92
N MET A 59 -29.42 -22.58 -3.67
CA MET A 59 -29.58 -22.56 -5.12
C MET A 59 -28.70 -23.64 -5.78
N PRO A 60 -29.23 -24.42 -6.76
CA PRO A 60 -28.42 -25.41 -7.48
C PRO A 60 -27.25 -24.77 -8.23
N VAL A 61 -26.09 -25.41 -8.18
CA VAL A 61 -24.85 -24.92 -8.83
C VAL A 61 -25.03 -24.80 -10.34
N GLU A 62 -25.82 -25.69 -10.94
CA GLU A 62 -26.11 -25.69 -12.37
C GLU A 62 -26.86 -24.43 -12.81
N GLU A 63 -27.71 -23.85 -11.94
CA GLU A 63 -28.45 -22.62 -12.23
C GLU A 63 -27.56 -21.37 -12.11
N VAL A 64 -26.61 -21.40 -11.17
CA VAL A 64 -25.59 -20.35 -11.01
C VAL A 64 -24.59 -20.38 -12.17
N GLN A 65 -24.24 -21.57 -12.68
CA GLN A 65 -23.33 -21.69 -13.82
C GLN A 65 -23.89 -21.09 -15.12
N ARG A 66 -25.22 -21.05 -15.33
CA ARG A 66 -25.82 -20.40 -16.51
C ARG A 66 -25.57 -18.89 -16.58
N LEU A 67 -25.31 -18.23 -15.43
CA LEU A 67 -24.90 -16.82 -15.39
C LEU A 67 -23.48 -16.61 -15.91
N CYS A 68 -22.58 -17.61 -15.81
CA CYS A 68 -21.21 -17.47 -16.29
C CYS A 68 -21.18 -17.16 -17.79
N ASP A 69 -22.10 -17.73 -18.57
CA ASP A 69 -22.25 -17.46 -20.00
C ASP A 69 -22.78 -16.04 -20.27
N VAL A 70 -23.67 -15.54 -19.42
CA VAL A 70 -24.22 -14.18 -19.49
C VAL A 70 -23.15 -13.14 -19.17
N HIS A 71 -22.41 -13.32 -18.08
CA HIS A 71 -21.32 -12.42 -17.70
C HIS A 71 -20.25 -12.42 -18.80
N ALA A 72 -19.83 -13.58 -19.32
CA ALA A 72 -18.87 -13.66 -20.42
C ALA A 72 -19.35 -12.95 -21.70
N ALA A 73 -20.65 -13.00 -22.03
CA ALA A 73 -21.24 -12.34 -23.19
C ALA A 73 -21.47 -10.82 -23.00
N VAL A 74 -21.70 -10.39 -21.77
CA VAL A 74 -21.77 -8.97 -21.37
C VAL A 74 -20.38 -8.34 -21.46
N PHE A 75 -19.36 -8.97 -20.87
CA PHE A 75 -18.00 -8.44 -20.80
C PHE A 75 -17.23 -8.50 -22.13
N LYS A 76 -17.58 -9.39 -23.08
CA LYS A 76 -16.95 -9.44 -24.42
C LYS A 76 -17.10 -8.16 -25.28
N GLY A 77 -18.00 -7.24 -24.94
CA GLY A 77 -18.16 -5.96 -25.66
C GLY A 77 -17.13 -4.88 -25.27
N SER A 78 -16.45 -5.05 -24.14
CA SER A 78 -15.59 -4.03 -23.51
C SER A 78 -14.10 -4.37 -23.56
N ILE A 79 -13.67 -5.18 -24.54
CA ILE A 79 -12.35 -5.83 -24.56
C ILE A 79 -11.17 -4.82 -24.60
N GLU A 80 -11.37 -3.60 -25.07
CA GLU A 80 -10.34 -2.54 -25.03
C GLU A 80 -10.20 -1.87 -23.64
N GLU A 81 -11.21 -1.94 -22.77
CA GLU A 81 -11.13 -1.52 -21.37
C GLU A 81 -10.68 -2.66 -20.43
N ILE A 82 -10.93 -3.91 -20.81
CA ILE A 82 -10.57 -5.09 -20.01
C ILE A 82 -9.05 -5.28 -19.90
N HIS A 83 -8.26 -4.89 -20.91
CA HIS A 83 -6.80 -4.93 -20.80
C HIS A 83 -6.21 -3.88 -19.82
N ARG A 84 -6.97 -2.85 -19.44
CA ARG A 84 -6.60 -1.93 -18.35
C ARG A 84 -7.06 -2.42 -16.98
N GLN A 85 -7.98 -3.38 -16.91
CA GLN A 85 -8.61 -3.87 -15.67
C GLN A 85 -7.90 -5.08 -15.04
N ASP A 86 -6.85 -5.61 -15.69
CA ASP A 86 -6.09 -6.78 -15.22
C ASP A 86 -4.67 -6.39 -14.74
N GLN A 87 -4.51 -5.13 -14.29
CA GLN A 87 -3.25 -4.64 -13.73
C GLN A 87 -3.12 -5.09 -12.27
N GLY A 88 -2.77 -6.37 -12.10
CA GLY A 88 -2.59 -7.00 -10.80
C GLY A 88 -1.33 -6.54 -10.05
N PRO A 89 -1.06 -7.14 -8.88
CA PRO A 89 0.06 -6.75 -8.01
C PRO A 89 1.45 -6.97 -8.61
N GLU A 90 1.53 -7.73 -9.71
CA GLU A 90 2.76 -7.99 -10.48
C GLU A 90 3.00 -6.97 -11.60
N THR A 91 2.10 -6.00 -11.82
CA THR A 91 2.29 -4.97 -12.83
C THR A 91 3.33 -3.94 -12.39
N PRO A 92 4.33 -3.59 -13.23
CA PRO A 92 5.31 -2.55 -12.91
C PRO A 92 4.65 -1.23 -12.50
N GLY A 93 4.97 -0.75 -11.30
CA GLY A 93 4.40 0.46 -10.71
C GLY A 93 3.37 0.18 -9.61
N HIS A 94 2.86 -1.05 -9.51
CA HIS A 94 2.15 -1.46 -8.30
C HIS A 94 3.13 -1.47 -7.11
N PRO A 95 2.73 -1.00 -5.90
CA PRO A 95 3.63 -1.02 -4.74
C PRO A 95 4.17 -2.41 -4.41
N VAL A 96 3.34 -3.47 -4.40
CA VAL A 96 3.80 -4.86 -4.21
C VAL A 96 4.88 -5.27 -5.22
N HIS A 97 4.68 -5.05 -6.52
CA HIS A 97 5.72 -5.30 -7.52
C HIS A 97 7.02 -4.58 -7.17
N THR A 98 6.93 -3.32 -6.75
CA THR A 98 8.10 -2.51 -6.35
C THR A 98 8.80 -3.12 -5.13
N PHE A 99 8.08 -3.49 -4.07
CA PHE A 99 8.67 -4.17 -2.90
C PHE A 99 9.36 -5.48 -3.27
N LYS A 100 8.75 -6.30 -4.15
CA LYS A 100 9.38 -7.54 -4.66
C LYS A 100 10.64 -7.26 -5.49
N ALA A 101 10.60 -6.26 -6.35
CA ALA A 101 11.76 -5.86 -7.16
C ALA A 101 12.93 -5.37 -6.30
N GLU A 102 12.64 -4.63 -5.22
CA GLU A 102 13.65 -4.22 -4.24
C GLU A 102 14.24 -5.39 -3.48
N ASN A 103 13.40 -6.34 -3.05
CA ASN A 103 13.86 -7.56 -2.39
C ASN A 103 14.80 -8.37 -3.28
N GLN A 104 14.45 -8.54 -4.55
CA GLN A 104 15.33 -9.18 -5.53
C GLN A 104 16.66 -8.42 -5.69
N ALA A 105 16.62 -7.08 -5.78
CA ALA A 105 17.83 -6.27 -5.91
C ALA A 105 18.73 -6.36 -4.67
N ILE A 106 18.15 -6.43 -3.46
CA ILE A 106 18.89 -6.64 -2.21
C ILE A 106 19.54 -8.03 -2.20
N GLU A 107 18.83 -9.08 -2.60
CA GLU A 107 19.41 -10.42 -2.73
C GLU A 107 20.57 -10.45 -3.72
N ASP A 108 20.39 -9.82 -4.89
CA ASP A 108 21.43 -9.74 -5.92
C ASP A 108 22.65 -8.96 -5.42
N LEU A 109 22.45 -7.87 -4.67
CA LEU A 109 23.54 -7.12 -4.04
C LEU A 109 24.31 -7.99 -3.05
N ILE A 110 23.60 -8.77 -2.23
CA ILE A 110 24.20 -9.67 -1.25
C ILE A 110 25.00 -10.77 -1.93
N ASP A 111 24.39 -11.48 -2.87
CA ASP A 111 24.96 -12.70 -3.45
C ASP A 111 26.05 -12.38 -4.49
N ASN A 112 25.86 -11.33 -5.30
CA ASN A 112 26.77 -11.01 -6.39
C ASN A 112 27.83 -9.96 -6.04
N LYS A 113 27.64 -9.15 -4.99
CA LYS A 113 28.63 -8.13 -4.58
C LYS A 113 29.16 -8.33 -3.16
N LEU A 114 28.30 -8.37 -2.15
CA LEU A 114 28.72 -8.38 -0.74
C LEU A 114 29.52 -9.62 -0.40
N LYS A 115 28.96 -10.82 -0.63
CA LYS A 115 29.65 -12.09 -0.33
C LYS A 115 31.00 -12.20 -1.06
N PRO A 116 31.12 -11.92 -2.37
CA PRO A 116 32.42 -11.89 -3.03
C PRO A 116 33.41 -10.87 -2.44
N ALA A 117 32.94 -9.67 -2.08
CA ALA A 117 33.81 -8.64 -1.48
C ALA A 117 34.35 -9.07 -0.11
N ILE A 118 33.50 -9.66 0.72
CA ILE A 118 33.89 -10.17 2.04
C ILE A 118 34.82 -11.39 1.91
N ALA A 119 34.57 -12.29 0.96
CA ALA A 119 35.50 -13.38 0.65
C ALA A 119 36.88 -12.86 0.19
N SER A 120 36.92 -11.79 -0.60
CA SER A 120 38.18 -11.15 -1.04
C SER A 120 38.93 -10.52 0.15
N LEU A 121 38.20 -9.84 1.04
CA LEU A 121 38.75 -9.27 2.28
C LEU A 121 39.31 -10.36 3.21
N GLN A 122 38.62 -11.48 3.31
CA GLN A 122 39.06 -12.63 4.10
C GLN A 122 40.39 -13.21 3.58
N GLN A 123 40.58 -13.24 2.26
CA GLN A 123 41.84 -13.65 1.64
C GLN A 123 42.96 -12.62 1.85
N SER A 124 42.67 -11.34 1.63
CA SER A 124 43.62 -10.23 1.81
C SER A 124 42.90 -9.00 2.33
N ASP A 125 43.34 -8.46 3.47
CA ASP A 125 42.82 -7.25 4.10
C ASP A 125 43.53 -5.98 3.60
N GLU A 126 43.98 -6.00 2.35
CA GLU A 126 44.44 -4.81 1.67
C GLU A 126 43.37 -3.71 1.68
N GLN A 127 43.83 -2.46 1.76
CA GLN A 127 42.97 -1.29 1.85
C GLN A 127 41.89 -1.25 0.75
N ASN A 128 42.20 -1.73 -0.46
CA ASN A 128 41.23 -1.79 -1.56
C ASN A 128 40.04 -2.73 -1.24
N ASN A 129 40.31 -3.92 -0.70
CA ASN A 129 39.26 -4.88 -0.35
C ASN A 129 38.37 -4.37 0.78
N ILE A 130 38.97 -3.66 1.76
CA ILE A 130 38.22 -3.01 2.85
C ILE A 130 37.32 -1.91 2.29
N LEU A 131 37.86 -1.01 1.46
CA LEU A 131 37.09 0.08 0.85
C LEU A 131 35.94 -0.44 -0.02
N ARG A 132 36.17 -1.50 -0.79
CA ARG A 132 35.14 -2.17 -1.59
C ARG A 132 34.02 -2.75 -0.72
N ALA A 133 34.37 -3.39 0.39
CA ALA A 133 33.37 -3.90 1.34
C ALA A 133 32.55 -2.75 1.96
N ILE A 134 33.20 -1.63 2.34
CA ILE A 134 32.52 -0.44 2.85
C ILE A 134 31.53 0.14 1.82
N GLU A 135 31.95 0.26 0.57
CA GLU A 135 31.11 0.75 -0.53
C GLU A 135 29.84 -0.09 -0.68
N ILE A 136 29.96 -1.42 -0.71
CA ILE A 136 28.83 -2.33 -0.88
C ILE A 136 27.92 -2.33 0.36
N VAL A 137 28.49 -2.24 1.57
CA VAL A 137 27.68 -2.12 2.80
C VAL A 137 26.95 -0.78 2.86
N ASN A 138 27.52 0.30 2.29
CA ASN A 138 26.80 1.56 2.12
C ASN A 138 25.65 1.44 1.12
N GLU A 139 25.84 0.70 0.03
CA GLU A 139 24.77 0.40 -0.93
C GLU A 139 23.66 -0.42 -0.25
N LEU A 140 24.01 -1.43 0.57
CA LEU A 140 23.04 -2.23 1.32
C LEU A 140 22.25 -1.40 2.36
N ALA A 141 22.86 -0.35 2.92
CA ALA A 141 22.17 0.53 3.87
C ALA A 141 20.98 1.29 3.25
N ASP A 142 20.85 1.31 1.92
CA ASP A 142 19.69 1.86 1.21
C ASP A 142 18.39 1.10 1.53
N ILE A 143 18.48 -0.12 2.07
CA ILE A 143 17.35 -0.92 2.59
C ILE A 143 16.49 -0.16 3.61
N ASP A 144 17.06 0.86 4.27
CA ASP A 144 16.31 1.72 5.19
C ASP A 144 15.10 2.38 4.52
N LYS A 145 15.19 2.74 3.23
CA LYS A 145 14.06 3.31 2.49
C LYS A 145 12.95 2.27 2.29
N HIS A 146 13.32 1.03 1.97
CA HIS A 146 12.38 -0.07 1.82
C HIS A 146 11.59 -0.30 3.11
N TYR A 147 12.30 -0.45 4.23
CA TYR A 147 11.67 -0.62 5.55
C TYR A 147 10.87 0.61 5.95
N SER A 148 11.37 1.82 5.71
CA SER A 148 10.64 3.06 6.01
C SER A 148 9.32 3.15 5.24
N ARG A 149 9.27 2.75 3.96
CA ARG A 149 8.00 2.69 3.23
C ARG A 149 7.06 1.64 3.79
N LYS A 150 7.57 0.44 4.11
CA LYS A 150 6.77 -0.62 4.72
C LYS A 150 6.16 -0.15 6.06
N GLU A 151 6.97 0.47 6.91
CA GLU A 151 6.60 0.93 8.24
C GLU A 151 5.63 2.10 8.24
N ASN A 152 5.84 3.08 7.36
CA ASN A 152 5.07 4.33 7.37
C ASN A 152 3.88 4.30 6.39
N LEU A 153 3.94 3.48 5.34
CA LEU A 153 2.90 3.44 4.31
C LEU A 153 2.08 2.16 4.32
N LEU A 154 2.59 1.00 4.75
CA LEU A 154 1.80 -0.25 4.76
C LEU A 154 1.24 -0.60 6.15
N PHE A 155 2.08 -0.54 7.18
CA PHE A 155 1.65 -0.91 8.54
C PHE A 155 0.41 -0.14 9.02
N PRO A 156 0.30 1.20 8.83
CA PRO A 156 -0.87 1.93 9.31
C PRO A 156 -2.19 1.46 8.68
N TYR A 157 -2.18 0.99 7.43
CA TYR A 157 -3.39 0.42 6.82
C TYR A 157 -3.75 -0.92 7.42
N LEU A 158 -2.78 -1.82 7.61
CA LEU A 158 -3.03 -3.11 8.28
C LEU A 158 -3.57 -2.91 9.71
N GLU A 159 -3.07 -1.90 10.43
CA GLU A 159 -3.58 -1.56 11.76
C GLU A 159 -5.04 -1.08 11.72
N LYS A 160 -5.46 -0.34 10.68
CA LYS A 160 -6.89 0.03 10.48
C LYS A 160 -7.78 -1.20 10.32
N TYR A 161 -7.25 -2.27 9.71
CA TYR A 161 -7.93 -3.57 9.58
C TYR A 161 -7.78 -4.46 10.83
N GLY A 162 -7.21 -3.94 11.93
CA GLY A 162 -7.05 -4.68 13.19
C GLY A 162 -5.84 -5.61 13.24
N ILE A 163 -5.00 -5.61 12.20
CA ILE A 163 -3.79 -6.42 12.09
C ILE A 163 -2.62 -5.63 12.66
N THR A 164 -2.37 -5.77 13.96
CA THR A 164 -1.36 -4.96 14.68
C THR A 164 -0.12 -5.75 15.11
N ALA A 165 -0.27 -7.04 15.40
CA ALA A 165 0.82 -7.86 15.93
C ALA A 165 1.94 -8.15 14.89
N PRO A 166 1.63 -8.60 13.65
CA PRO A 166 2.68 -8.86 12.67
C PRO A 166 3.50 -7.61 12.29
N PRO A 167 2.88 -6.44 11.96
CA PRO A 167 3.63 -5.20 11.72
C PRO A 167 4.59 -4.83 12.84
N LYS A 168 4.12 -4.89 14.10
CA LYS A 168 4.93 -4.53 15.26
C LYS A 168 6.14 -5.46 15.46
N VAL A 169 5.98 -6.76 15.20
CA VAL A 169 7.09 -7.72 15.29
C VAL A 169 8.08 -7.47 14.15
N MET A 170 7.59 -7.24 12.94
CA MET A 170 8.44 -6.95 11.78
C MET A 170 9.28 -5.69 12.00
N TRP A 171 8.68 -4.60 12.50
CA TRP A 171 9.39 -3.37 12.85
C TRP A 171 10.59 -3.65 13.76
N GLY A 172 10.39 -4.42 14.84
CA GLY A 172 11.48 -4.74 15.75
C GLY A 172 12.63 -5.52 15.09
N VAL A 173 12.34 -6.33 14.08
CA VAL A 173 13.36 -7.04 13.29
C VAL A 173 14.01 -6.10 12.26
N ASP A 174 13.25 -5.18 11.66
CA ASP A 174 13.79 -4.15 10.76
C ASP A 174 14.81 -3.26 11.50
N ASP A 175 14.48 -2.84 12.72
CA ASP A 175 15.41 -2.11 13.60
C ASP A 175 16.66 -2.91 13.96
N GLN A 176 16.50 -4.22 14.20
CA GLN A 176 17.64 -5.11 14.41
C GLN A 176 18.54 -5.17 13.17
N ILE A 177 17.96 -5.32 11.97
CA ILE A 177 18.71 -5.37 10.71
C ILE A 177 19.46 -4.05 10.48
N ARG A 178 18.81 -2.89 10.65
CA ARG A 178 19.45 -1.57 10.57
C ARG A 178 20.65 -1.47 11.52
N SER A 179 20.49 -1.92 12.77
CA SER A 179 21.54 -1.91 13.77
C SER A 179 22.73 -2.80 13.37
N GLU A 180 22.47 -4.02 12.89
CA GLU A 180 23.52 -4.95 12.48
C GLU A 180 24.25 -4.49 11.21
N ILE A 181 23.57 -3.87 10.24
CA ILE A 181 24.20 -3.24 9.06
C ILE A 181 25.11 -2.09 9.50
N LYS A 182 24.63 -1.22 10.40
CA LYS A 182 25.42 -0.11 10.95
C LYS A 182 26.66 -0.60 11.68
N LYS A 183 26.52 -1.67 12.47
CA LYS A 183 27.63 -2.32 13.17
C LYS A 183 28.66 -2.90 12.20
N LEU A 184 28.22 -3.61 11.16
CA LEU A 184 29.10 -4.13 10.11
C LEU A 184 29.88 -3.01 9.41
N LYS A 185 29.19 -1.92 9.05
CA LYS A 185 29.81 -0.72 8.47
C LYS A 185 30.88 -0.13 9.39
N GLN A 186 30.59 -0.04 10.69
CA GLN A 186 31.54 0.46 11.67
C GLN A 186 32.77 -0.45 11.80
N MET A 187 32.57 -1.77 11.85
CA MET A 187 33.69 -2.74 11.89
C MET A 187 34.62 -2.64 10.68
N LEU A 188 34.07 -2.34 9.49
CA LEU A 188 34.85 -2.13 8.28
C LEU A 188 35.53 -0.75 8.26
N THR A 189 34.89 0.28 8.80
CA THR A 189 35.45 1.65 8.84
C THR A 189 36.57 1.77 9.86
N ASP A 190 36.38 1.18 11.03
CA ASP A 190 37.34 1.16 12.14
C ASP A 190 38.21 -0.11 12.11
N TYR A 191 38.44 -0.68 10.92
CA TYR A 191 39.03 -2.00 10.77
C TYR A 191 40.47 -2.09 11.32
N GLN A 192 40.73 -3.11 12.16
CA GLN A 192 42.02 -3.34 12.83
C GLN A 192 42.60 -4.74 12.57
N GLY A 193 42.20 -5.42 11.48
CA GLY A 193 42.77 -6.72 11.08
C GLY A 193 41.96 -7.95 11.48
N ASP A 194 40.81 -7.79 12.13
CA ASP A 194 39.95 -8.93 12.53
C ASP A 194 39.01 -9.34 11.38
N LYS A 195 39.54 -10.15 10.44
CA LYS A 195 38.80 -10.67 9.28
C LYS A 195 37.64 -11.58 9.71
N GLU A 196 37.86 -12.44 10.69
CA GLU A 196 36.88 -13.45 11.11
C GLU A 196 35.64 -12.80 11.72
N ALA A 197 35.83 -11.75 12.53
CA ALA A 197 34.70 -11.00 13.08
C ALA A 197 33.86 -10.33 11.99
N VAL A 198 34.49 -9.76 10.95
CA VAL A 198 33.78 -9.14 9.81
C VAL A 198 32.99 -10.19 9.02
N VAL A 199 33.57 -11.35 8.75
CA VAL A 199 32.89 -12.46 8.05
C VAL A 199 31.67 -12.92 8.84
N LYS A 200 31.85 -13.21 10.13
CA LYS A 200 30.75 -13.65 11.00
C LYS A 200 29.62 -12.62 11.08
N GLN A 201 29.97 -11.34 11.26
CA GLN A 201 28.99 -10.26 11.28
C GLN A 201 28.25 -10.12 9.95
N THR A 202 28.95 -10.33 8.83
CA THR A 202 28.32 -10.33 7.49
C THR A 202 27.31 -11.48 7.38
N ASP A 203 27.68 -12.69 7.79
CA ASP A 203 26.79 -13.86 7.74
C ASP A 203 25.53 -13.64 8.59
N GLU A 204 25.67 -13.02 9.77
CA GLU A 204 24.54 -12.64 10.63
C GLU A 204 23.60 -11.64 9.94
N VAL A 205 24.13 -10.57 9.33
CA VAL A 205 23.35 -9.58 8.57
C VAL A 205 22.63 -10.25 7.40
N VAL A 206 23.35 -11.05 6.61
CA VAL A 206 22.79 -11.73 5.44
C VAL A 206 21.65 -12.68 5.83
N ALA A 207 21.82 -13.44 6.92
CA ALA A 207 20.79 -14.34 7.40
C ALA A 207 19.52 -13.58 7.81
N LEU A 208 19.65 -12.46 8.53
CA LEU A 208 18.50 -11.64 8.95
C LEU A 208 17.78 -11.00 7.77
N VAL A 209 18.53 -10.43 6.81
CA VAL A 209 17.96 -9.78 5.63
C VAL A 209 17.20 -10.79 4.77
N LYS A 210 17.80 -11.96 4.47
CA LYS A 210 17.13 -12.99 3.67
C LYS A 210 15.89 -13.58 4.35
N ASP A 211 15.93 -13.75 5.69
CA ASP A 211 14.76 -14.17 6.46
C ASP A 211 13.64 -13.12 6.43
N MET A 212 13.98 -11.81 6.48
CA MET A 212 12.99 -10.75 6.34
C MET A 212 12.38 -10.72 4.94
N ILE A 213 13.19 -10.81 3.87
CA ILE A 213 12.70 -10.88 2.48
C ILE A 213 11.69 -12.02 2.32
N PHE A 214 12.01 -13.21 2.84
CA PHE A 214 11.09 -14.34 2.80
C PHE A 214 9.76 -14.05 3.51
N LYS A 215 9.80 -13.48 4.72
CA LYS A 215 8.60 -13.12 5.49
C LYS A 215 7.79 -12.04 4.78
N GLU A 216 8.46 -11.08 4.16
CA GLU A 216 7.81 -10.03 3.39
C GLU A 216 7.04 -10.62 2.22
N GLU A 217 7.71 -11.39 1.37
CA GLU A 217 7.08 -11.92 0.15
C GLU A 217 6.03 -12.99 0.42
N LYS A 218 6.25 -13.88 1.38
CA LYS A 218 5.38 -15.06 1.58
C LYS A 218 4.27 -14.84 2.59
N ILE A 219 4.37 -13.80 3.42
CA ILE A 219 3.44 -13.59 4.53
C ILE A 219 2.89 -12.17 4.49
N PHE A 220 3.75 -11.17 4.54
CA PHE A 220 3.33 -9.79 4.75
C PHE A 220 2.66 -9.18 3.51
N LEU A 221 3.27 -9.29 2.33
CA LEU A 221 2.73 -8.72 1.10
C LEU A 221 1.43 -9.44 0.68
N GLU A 222 1.35 -10.75 0.85
CA GLU A 222 0.11 -11.52 0.63
C GLU A 222 -0.99 -11.06 1.60
N MET A 223 -0.68 -10.91 2.88
CA MET A 223 -1.61 -10.37 3.87
C MET A 223 -2.05 -8.94 3.54
N ALA A 224 -1.15 -8.09 3.05
CA ALA A 224 -1.50 -6.75 2.62
C ALA A 224 -2.42 -6.78 1.40
N LEU A 225 -2.16 -7.63 0.42
CA LEU A 225 -3.01 -7.79 -0.76
C LEU A 225 -4.43 -8.27 -0.42
N ASP A 226 -4.55 -9.14 0.58
CA ASP A 226 -5.85 -9.66 1.02
C ASP A 226 -6.70 -8.61 1.75
N ASN A 227 -6.09 -7.58 2.35
CA ASN A 227 -6.78 -6.63 3.23
C ASN A 227 -6.89 -5.22 2.66
N LEU A 228 -5.92 -4.76 1.87
CA LEU A 228 -5.91 -3.40 1.33
C LEU A 228 -6.72 -3.29 0.04
N SER A 229 -7.45 -2.18 -0.08
CA SER A 229 -8.18 -1.81 -1.28
C SER A 229 -7.28 -1.18 -2.35
N GLU A 230 -7.74 -1.19 -3.61
CA GLU A 230 -7.01 -0.58 -4.72
C GLU A 230 -6.72 0.91 -4.52
N ASP A 231 -7.67 1.68 -3.95
CA ASP A 231 -7.49 3.11 -3.64
C ASP A 231 -6.39 3.33 -2.57
N GLU A 232 -6.26 2.41 -1.61
CA GLU A 232 -5.19 2.47 -0.62
C GLU A 232 -3.83 2.17 -1.26
N TRP A 233 -3.77 1.22 -2.20
CA TRP A 233 -2.56 0.96 -2.99
C TRP A 233 -2.15 2.15 -3.87
N VAL A 234 -3.12 2.86 -4.46
CA VAL A 234 -2.85 4.11 -5.19
C VAL A 234 -2.25 5.16 -4.25
N THR A 235 -2.82 5.31 -3.05
CA THR A 235 -2.30 6.26 -2.05
C THR A 235 -0.87 5.90 -1.63
N ILE A 236 -0.59 4.62 -1.36
CA ILE A 236 0.74 4.13 -1.03
C ILE A 236 1.74 4.41 -2.17
N ARG A 237 1.33 4.16 -3.42
CA ARG A 237 2.15 4.47 -4.60
C ARG A 237 2.47 5.97 -4.67
N ASP A 238 1.46 6.82 -4.50
CA ASP A 238 1.59 8.26 -4.67
C ASP A 238 2.42 8.90 -3.52
N GLU A 239 2.40 8.32 -2.31
CA GLU A 239 3.21 8.77 -1.15
C GLU A 239 4.62 8.16 -1.11
N SER A 240 4.87 7.04 -1.80
CA SER A 240 6.18 6.36 -1.82
C SER A 240 7.38 7.24 -2.21
N PRO A 241 7.27 8.18 -3.18
CA PRO A 241 8.38 9.06 -3.56
C PRO A 241 8.86 10.00 -2.44
N GLU A 242 8.03 10.30 -1.43
CA GLU A 242 8.43 11.16 -0.31
C GLU A 242 9.51 10.49 0.56
N ILE A 243 9.47 9.16 0.66
CA ILE A 243 10.46 8.34 1.37
C ILE A 243 11.59 7.91 0.40
N GLY A 244 11.22 7.56 -0.84
CA GLY A 244 12.13 7.12 -1.89
C GLY A 244 12.20 5.60 -2.06
N TYR A 245 13.09 5.17 -2.96
CA TYR A 245 13.23 3.76 -3.36
C TYR A 245 14.62 3.20 -3.07
N CYS A 246 14.66 1.90 -2.78
CA CYS A 246 15.84 1.15 -2.42
C CYS A 246 16.40 0.43 -3.66
N LEU A 247 17.57 0.82 -4.14
CA LEU A 247 18.29 0.18 -5.27
C LEU A 247 17.59 0.14 -6.64
N VAL A 248 16.29 0.39 -6.74
CA VAL A 248 15.49 0.31 -7.97
C VAL A 248 14.62 1.55 -8.15
N GLU A 249 14.22 1.81 -9.39
CA GLU A 249 13.18 2.79 -9.72
C GLU A 249 11.82 2.07 -9.90
N PRO A 250 10.70 2.67 -9.46
CA PRO A 250 9.40 2.07 -9.65
C PRO A 250 9.00 2.07 -11.13
N GLY A 251 8.22 1.06 -11.53
CA GLY A 251 7.55 1.08 -12.83
C GLY A 251 6.46 2.16 -12.90
N THR A 252 5.92 2.38 -14.10
CA THR A 252 4.88 3.40 -14.35
C THR A 252 3.65 2.84 -15.07
N GLU A 253 3.58 1.51 -15.22
CA GLU A 253 2.57 0.83 -16.02
C GLU A 253 1.26 0.64 -15.26
N TRP A 254 1.32 0.53 -13.93
CA TRP A 254 0.16 0.38 -13.06
C TRP A 254 -0.57 1.72 -12.83
N ASP A 255 -1.74 1.86 -13.42
CA ASP A 255 -2.64 3.02 -13.35
C ASP A 255 -4.12 2.55 -13.27
N PRO A 256 -4.59 2.19 -12.06
CA PRO A 256 -5.96 1.71 -11.89
C PRO A 256 -6.97 2.86 -12.07
N PRO A 257 -8.22 2.55 -12.51
CA PRO A 257 -9.26 3.56 -12.67
C PRO A 257 -9.66 4.15 -11.31
N ARG A 258 -9.28 5.40 -11.07
CA ARG A 258 -9.61 6.12 -9.82
C ARG A 258 -11.12 6.20 -9.63
N LYS A 259 -11.63 5.64 -8.53
CA LYS A 259 -13.01 5.88 -8.10
C LYS A 259 -13.04 7.26 -7.44
N ASP A 260 -13.80 8.18 -8.03
CA ASP A 260 -13.93 9.54 -7.52
C ASP A 260 -14.73 9.50 -6.19
N LEU A 261 -14.02 9.29 -5.06
CA LEU A 261 -14.57 9.32 -3.69
C LEU A 261 -15.03 10.73 -3.25
N SER A 262 -15.07 11.68 -4.19
CA SER A 262 -15.53 13.05 -4.00
C SER A 262 -17.02 13.16 -3.62
N SER A 263 -17.81 12.09 -3.81
CA SER A 263 -19.25 12.11 -3.59
C SER A 263 -19.72 11.82 -2.15
N GLU A 264 -18.93 11.14 -1.30
CA GLU A 264 -19.40 10.74 0.04
C GLU A 264 -19.01 11.68 1.19
N VAL A 265 -17.99 12.54 1.00
CA VAL A 265 -17.51 13.45 2.06
C VAL A 265 -18.31 14.76 2.15
N GLN A 266 -19.24 15.04 1.22
CA GLN A 266 -20.10 16.23 1.34
C GLN A 266 -21.13 16.18 2.49
N LYS A 267 -21.30 15.04 3.17
CA LYS A 267 -22.20 14.92 4.33
C LYS A 267 -21.58 15.34 5.67
N ASP A 268 -20.26 15.37 5.77
CA ASP A 268 -19.54 15.83 6.97
C ASP A 268 -18.86 17.15 6.59
N GLN A 269 -19.00 18.22 7.38
CA GLN A 269 -18.47 19.57 7.07
C GLN A 269 -16.92 19.64 7.09
N ALA A 270 -16.23 18.54 6.77
CA ALA A 270 -14.79 18.40 6.82
C ALA A 270 -14.13 19.08 5.61
N ILE A 271 -13.06 19.81 5.89
CA ILE A 271 -12.22 20.49 4.90
C ILE A 271 -11.10 19.53 4.50
N ARG A 272 -11.01 19.24 3.20
CA ARG A 272 -9.92 18.42 2.65
C ARG A 272 -8.70 19.31 2.37
N PHE A 273 -7.55 18.94 2.92
CA PHE A 273 -6.23 19.45 2.61
C PHE A 273 -5.48 18.44 1.73
N PRO A 274 -4.41 18.84 1.02
CA PRO A 274 -3.58 17.89 0.27
C PRO A 274 -3.04 16.74 1.14
N THR A 275 -2.79 16.98 2.43
CA THR A 275 -2.15 16.03 3.36
C THR A 275 -3.11 15.44 4.40
N GLY A 276 -4.43 15.59 4.22
CA GLY A 276 -5.39 15.06 5.19
C GLY A 276 -6.74 15.75 5.18
N VAL A 277 -7.61 15.35 6.09
CA VAL A 277 -8.98 15.87 6.20
C VAL A 277 -9.21 16.32 7.63
N LEU A 278 -9.63 17.58 7.82
CA LEU A 278 -9.91 18.14 9.14
C LEU A 278 -11.29 18.78 9.19
N LYS A 279 -11.99 18.60 10.31
CA LYS A 279 -13.21 19.35 10.60
C LYS A 279 -12.87 20.79 11.03
N PRO A 280 -13.76 21.76 10.79
CA PRO A 280 -13.57 23.15 11.22
C PRO A 280 -13.25 23.29 12.72
N GLN A 281 -13.82 22.42 13.56
CA GLN A 281 -13.53 22.39 14.99
C GLN A 281 -12.09 21.95 15.30
N GLU A 282 -11.57 20.96 14.58
CA GLU A 282 -10.20 20.46 14.74
C GLU A 282 -9.18 21.51 14.29
N ILE A 283 -9.45 22.18 13.17
CA ILE A 283 -8.63 23.31 12.69
C ILE A 283 -8.55 24.41 13.75
N ASN A 284 -9.70 24.78 14.32
CA ASN A 284 -9.74 25.78 15.38
C ASN A 284 -8.98 25.33 16.64
N LEU A 285 -9.03 24.06 17.02
CA LEU A 285 -8.27 23.55 18.16
C LEU A 285 -6.77 23.58 17.91
N ILE A 286 -6.32 23.11 16.74
CA ILE A 286 -4.91 23.13 16.33
C ILE A 286 -4.38 24.56 16.38
N LEU A 287 -5.04 25.50 15.68
CA LEU A 287 -4.58 26.89 15.59
C LEU A 287 -4.60 27.65 16.93
N ASN A 288 -5.34 27.17 17.94
CA ASN A 288 -5.38 27.78 19.27
C ASN A 288 -4.41 27.16 20.28
N HIS A 289 -3.82 26.00 19.98
CA HIS A 289 -2.86 25.30 20.86
C HIS A 289 -1.42 25.34 20.34
N LEU A 290 -1.19 25.89 19.14
CA LEU A 290 0.16 26.15 18.67
C LEU A 290 0.86 27.16 19.59
N PRO A 291 2.17 27.01 19.85
CA PRO A 291 2.95 27.93 20.68
C PRO A 291 3.28 29.24 19.95
N VAL A 292 2.41 29.68 19.03
CA VAL A 292 2.55 30.89 18.21
C VAL A 292 1.18 31.54 18.00
N ASP A 293 1.13 32.87 18.02
CA ASP A 293 -0.06 33.64 17.66
C ASP A 293 -0.13 33.83 16.15
N ILE A 294 -1.25 33.44 15.53
CA ILE A 294 -1.46 33.52 14.08
C ILE A 294 -2.52 34.59 13.81
N THR A 295 -2.23 35.51 12.89
CA THR A 295 -3.22 36.42 12.30
C THR A 295 -3.11 36.32 10.79
N TYR A 296 -4.22 36.01 10.13
CA TYR A 296 -4.28 35.95 8.67
C TYR A 296 -5.00 37.19 8.14
N ILE A 297 -4.29 37.91 7.28
CA ILE A 297 -4.78 39.05 6.50
C ILE A 297 -4.79 38.58 5.05
N ASP A 298 -5.92 38.73 4.39
CA ASP A 298 -6.05 38.31 2.99
C ASP A 298 -5.43 39.32 2.01
N LYS A 299 -5.53 39.02 0.72
CA LYS A 299 -5.03 39.87 -0.38
C LYS A 299 -5.67 41.26 -0.45
N ASP A 300 -6.81 41.46 0.22
CA ASP A 300 -7.59 42.70 0.21
C ASP A 300 -7.33 43.51 1.51
N ASP A 301 -6.25 43.18 2.25
CA ASP A 301 -5.86 43.76 3.53
C ASP A 301 -6.92 43.62 4.65
N ILE A 302 -7.78 42.59 4.56
CA ILE A 302 -8.82 42.32 5.55
C ILE A 302 -8.37 41.22 6.49
N VAL A 303 -8.44 41.47 7.80
CA VAL A 303 -8.24 40.43 8.82
C VAL A 303 -9.35 39.39 8.69
N LYS A 304 -9.00 38.16 8.33
CA LYS A 304 -9.94 37.04 8.19
C LYS A 304 -9.92 36.09 9.37
N TYR A 305 -8.78 35.99 10.06
CA TYR A 305 -8.61 35.06 11.17
C TYR A 305 -7.55 35.57 12.15
N PHE A 306 -7.75 35.28 13.43
CA PHE A 306 -6.71 35.35 14.43
C PHE A 306 -6.88 34.21 15.45
N SER A 307 -5.77 33.66 15.96
CA SER A 307 -5.80 32.65 17.02
C SER A 307 -6.32 33.26 18.33
N GLY A 308 -7.22 32.54 18.99
CA GLY A 308 -7.84 32.90 20.26
C GLY A 308 -7.15 32.31 21.48
N SER A 309 -5.85 32.02 21.42
CA SER A 309 -5.09 31.43 22.55
C SER A 309 -5.24 32.28 23.83
N PRO A 310 -5.45 31.66 25.00
CA PRO A 310 -5.49 32.37 26.29
C PRO A 310 -4.21 33.14 26.61
N GLU A 311 -3.06 32.67 26.11
CA GLU A 311 -1.73 33.23 26.38
C GLU A 311 -1.26 34.25 25.33
N ARG A 312 -2.15 34.70 24.45
CA ARG A 312 -1.80 35.64 23.36
C ARG A 312 -1.08 36.89 23.86
N VAL A 313 -0.03 37.27 23.13
CA VAL A 313 0.80 38.45 23.47
C VAL A 313 0.09 39.76 23.14
N PHE A 314 -0.76 39.74 22.10
CA PHE A 314 -1.48 40.94 21.63
C PHE A 314 -2.99 40.71 21.62
N ALA A 315 -3.72 41.53 22.37
CA ALA A 315 -5.18 41.48 22.38
C ALA A 315 -5.76 41.98 21.04
N ARG A 316 -6.62 41.17 20.42
CA ARG A 316 -7.44 41.56 19.26
C ARG A 316 -8.92 41.49 19.64
N PRO A 317 -9.72 42.54 19.37
CA PRO A 317 -11.17 42.48 19.55
C PRO A 317 -11.77 41.52 18.51
N LYS A 318 -12.74 40.70 18.93
CA LYS A 318 -13.54 39.91 18.00
C LYS A 318 -14.42 40.87 17.20
N THR A 319 -14.17 40.98 15.91
CA THR A 319 -15.09 41.59 14.92
C THR A 319 -16.01 40.52 14.36
#